data_AF-A0A5E8VER8-F1
#
_entry.id   AF-A0A5E8VER8-F1
#
_cell.length_a   1.000
_cell.length_b   1.000
_cell.length_c   1.000
_cell.angle_alpha   90.00
_cell.angle_beta   90.00
_cell.angle_gamma   90.00
#
_symmetry.space_group_name_H-M   'P 1'
#
loop_
_entity.id
_entity.type
_entity.pdbx_description
1 polymer ?
#
loop_
_entity_poly.entity_id
_entity_poly.type
_entity_poly.pdbx_seq_one_letter_code
_entity_poly.pdbx_strand_id
1 'polypeptide(L)' 'MSNGNCSFCGKDSSQVFRLITTDGVKICNECVGRCANIIAEELKKVAREIQFPDQDDNGGDAA' A
#
# COMPACT_ATOMS: atom_id res chain seq x y z
N MET A 1 17.97 -24.52 11.86
CA MET A 1 17.11 -23.90 10.84
C MET A 1 17.48 -22.42 10.71
N SER A 2 18.06 -22.02 9.59
CA SER A 2 18.44 -20.62 9.35
C SER A 2 17.23 -19.86 8.81
N ASN A 3 16.34 -19.42 9.69
CA ASN A 3 15.11 -18.69 9.33
C ASN A 3 15.44 -17.22 8.99
N GLY A 4 16.09 -16.99 7.85
CA GLY A 4 16.54 -15.69 7.36
C GLY A 4 15.65 -15.08 6.28
N ASN A 5 14.37 -15.44 6.23
CA ASN A 5 13.48 -15.16 5.10
C ASN A 5 12.55 -13.97 5.39
N CYS A 6 12.25 -13.19 4.35
CA CYS A 6 11.21 -12.16 4.37
C CYS A 6 9.85 -12.79 4.66
N SER A 7 9.14 -12.28 5.66
CA SER A 7 7.82 -12.73 6.08
C SER A 7 6.73 -12.54 5.02
N PHE A 8 6.97 -11.69 4.02
CA PHE A 8 5.99 -11.34 2.98
C PHE A 8 6.18 -12.11 1.67
N CYS A 9 7.43 -12.32 1.25
CA CYS A 9 7.74 -12.96 -0.03
C CYS A 9 8.55 -14.25 0.09
N GLY A 10 9.02 -14.60 1.29
CA GLY A 10 9.83 -15.80 1.55
C GLY A 10 11.30 -15.71 1.12
N LYS A 11 11.73 -14.64 0.45
CA LYS A 11 13.12 -14.49 -0.01
C LYS A 11 14.10 -14.32 1.14
N ASP A 12 15.27 -14.93 1.05
CA ASP A 12 16.36 -14.75 2.02
C ASP A 12 17.25 -13.53 1.73
N SER A 13 18.16 -13.22 2.65
CA SER A 13 19.07 -12.07 2.53
C SER A 13 19.98 -12.08 1.30
N SER A 14 20.22 -13.23 0.67
CA SER A 14 21.03 -13.36 -0.55
C SER A 14 20.26 -12.99 -1.82
N GLN A 15 18.92 -13.02 -1.76
CA GLN A 15 18.02 -12.76 -2.88
C GLN A 15 17.49 -11.33 -2.92
N VAL A 16 17.81 -10.52 -1.92
CA VAL A 16 17.28 -9.16 -1.75
C VAL A 16 18.42 -8.22 -1.39
N PHE A 17 18.32 -6.96 -1.82
CA PHE A 17 19.34 -5.96 -1.51
C PHE A 17 19.43 -5.65 -0.01
N ARG A 18 18.27 -5.64 0.67
CA ARG A 18 18.20 -5.40 2.10
C ARG A 18 17.07 -6.19 2.72
N LEU A 19 17.35 -6.83 3.85
CA LEU A 19 16.39 -7.49 4.72
C LEU A 19 16.43 -6.84 6.11
N ILE A 20 15.30 -6.32 6.57
CA ILE A 20 15.15 -5.59 7.84
C ILE A 20 14.42 -6.52 8.82
N THR A 21 14.87 -6.60 10.07
CA THR A 21 14.20 -7.37 11.13
C THR A 21 13.72 -6.41 12.22
N THR A 22 12.43 -6.44 12.51
CA THR A 22 11.80 -5.66 13.58
C THR A 22 10.82 -6.55 14.33
N ASP A 23 10.91 -6.64 15.65
CA ASP A 23 9.99 -7.42 16.51
C ASP A 23 9.70 -8.86 16.02
N GLY A 24 10.74 -9.55 15.54
CA GLY A 24 10.62 -10.92 15.02
C GLY A 24 10.05 -11.03 13.61
N VAL A 25 9.63 -9.93 12.98
CA VAL A 25 9.16 -9.85 11.59
C VAL A 25 10.30 -9.43 10.67
N LYS A 26 10.38 -10.03 9.48
CA LYS A 26 11.41 -9.72 8.48
C LYS A 26 10.78 -9.16 7.22
N ILE A 27 11.23 -8.00 6.76
CA ILE A 27 10.74 -7.37 5.53
C ILE A 27 11.90 -6.98 4.62
N CYS A 28 11.80 -7.31 3.33
CA CYS A 28 12.81 -6.94 2.35
C CYS A 28 12.47 -5.61 1.64
N ASN A 29 13.46 -4.99 1.01
CA ASN A 29 13.31 -3.72 0.29
C ASN A 29 12.20 -3.76 -0.78
N GLU A 30 12.05 -4.87 -1.50
CA GLU A 30 11.02 -5.01 -2.53
C GLU A 30 9.61 -5.01 -1.92
N CYS A 31 9.43 -5.69 -0.80
CA CYS A 31 8.15 -5.73 -0.08
C CYS A 31 7.79 -4.37 0.51
N VAL A 32 8.78 -3.63 1.06
CA VAL A 32 8.57 -2.24 1.49
C VAL A 32 8.04 -1.39 0.33
N GLY A 33 8.68 -1.48 -0.85
CA GLY A 33 8.23 -0.74 -2.04
C GLY A 33 6.82 -1.11 -2.49
N ARG A 34 6.47 -2.40 -2.52
CA ARG A 34 5.12 -2.87 -2.86
C ARG A 34 4.08 -2.35 -1.87
N CYS A 35 4.35 -2.47 -0.56
CA CYS A 35 3.46 -1.97 0.47
C CYS A 35 3.27 -0.45 0.38
N ALA A 36 4.35 0.30 0.13
CA ALA A 36 4.29 1.75 -0.05
C ALA A 36 3.40 2.15 -1.23
N ASN A 37 3.49 1.44 -2.36
CA ASN A 37 2.64 1.70 -3.52
C ASN A 37 1.15 1.46 -3.20
N ILE A 38 0.84 0.31 -2.60
CA ILE A 38 -0.54 -0.03 -2.22
C ILE A 38 -1.13 1.04 -1.29
N ILE A 39 -0.39 1.43 -0.25
CA ILE A 39 -0.82 2.46 0.70
C ILE A 39 -1.03 3.81 -0.01
N ALA A 40 -0.12 4.20 -0.90
CA ALA A 40 -0.24 5.45 -1.65
C ALA A 40 -1.49 5.47 -2.56
N GLU A 41 -1.83 4.34 -3.18
CA GLU A 41 -3.06 4.21 -3.99
C GLU A 41 -4.32 4.33 -3.12
N GLU A 42 -4.35 3.69 -1.95
CA GLU A 42 -5.49 3.77 -1.03
C GLU A 42 -5.64 5.18 -0.44
N LEU A 43 -4.55 5.85 -0.07
CA LEU A 43 -4.59 7.24 0.39
C LEU A 43 -5.13 8.20 -0.68
N LYS A 44 -4.81 7.97 -1.96
CA LYS A 44 -5.38 8.74 -3.07
C LYS A 44 -6.88 8.49 -3.23
N LYS A 45 -7.36 7.27 -3.01
CA LYS A 45 -8.81 6.97 -3.03
C LYS A 45 -9.53 7.68 -1.89
N VAL A 46 -9.03 7.53 -0.67
CA VAL A 46 -9.57 8.22 0.52
C VAL A 46 -9.58 9.73 0.32
N ALA A 47 -8.50 10.32 -0.21
CA ALA A 47 -8.45 11.75 -0.50
C ALA A 47 -9.51 12.20 -1.54
N ARG A 48 -9.89 11.33 -2.48
CA ARG A 48 -10.97 11.60 -3.45
C ARG A 48 -12.36 11.35 -2.86
N GLU A 49 -12.52 10.40 -1.95
CA GLU A 49 -13.80 10.06 -1.30
C GLU A 49 -14.18 11.03 -0.17
N ILE A 50 -13.21 11.74 0.43
CA ILE A 50 -13.48 12.84 1.39
C ILE A 50 -13.94 14.12 0.65
N GLN A 51 -13.98 14.11 -0.69
CA GLN A 51 -14.73 15.11 -1.45
C GLN A 51 -16.23 14.84 -1.24
N PHE A 52 -16.89 15.67 -0.43
CA PHE A 52 -18.35 15.67 -0.30
C PHE A 52 -18.96 15.76 -1.72
N PRO A 53 -19.82 14.81 -2.14
CA PRO A 53 -20.53 14.92 -3.40
C PRO A 53 -21.66 15.95 -3.23
N ASP A 54 -21.34 17.24 -3.29
CA ASP A 54 -22.34 18.29 -3.54
C ASP A 54 -22.65 18.30 -5.04
N GLN A 55 -23.45 17.36 -5.52
CA GLN A 55 -24.20 17.51 -6.78
C GLN A 55 -25.57 16.84 -6.65
N ASP A 56 -26.43 17.49 -5.87
CA ASP A 56 -27.81 17.71 -6.29
C ASP A 56 -27.87 18.39 -7.67
N ASP A 57 -27.64 17.63 -8.74
CA ASP A 57 -28.21 17.97 -10.05
C ASP A 57 -29.72 17.67 -9.99
N ASN A 58 -30.45 18.53 -9.28
CA ASN A 58 -31.90 18.64 -9.42
C ASN A 58 -32.27 20.07 -9.84
N GLY A 59 -32.84 20.18 -11.03
CA GLY A 59 -33.71 21.29 -11.40
C GLY A 59 -33.29 22.02 -12.66
N GLY A 60 -34.06 21.82 -13.73
CA GLY A 60 -34.01 22.71 -14.87
C GLY A 60 -34.56 22.14 -16.17
N ASP A 61 -35.79 21.63 -16.15
CA ASP A 61 -36.68 21.82 -17.29
C ASP A 61 -36.62 23.28 -17.77
N ALA A 62 -36.29 23.48 -19.05
CA ALA A 62 -36.55 24.73 -19.75
C ALA A 62 -36.66 24.45 -21.26
N ALA A 63 -37.91 24.25 -21.68
CA ALA A 63 -38.51 24.49 -23.01
C ALA A 63 -37.80 23.94 -24.27
#